data_AF-A0A925G9H1-F1
#
_entry.id   AF-A0A925G9H1-F1
#
_cell.length_a   1.000
_cell.length_b   1.000
_cell.length_c   1.000
_cell.angle_alpha   90.00
_cell.angle_beta   90.00
_cell.angle_gamma   90.00
#
_symmetry.space_group_name_H-M   'P 1'
#
loop_
_entity.id
_entity.type
_entity.pdbx_description
1 polymer ?
#
loop_
_entity_poly.entity_id
_entity_poly.type
_entity_poly.pdbx_seq_one_letter_code
_entity_poly.pdbx_strand_id
1 'polypeptide(L)'
;MVIYRADDHSSSSINLGIPEVTVFDNSNIQKCYSGVTTPLTFSFTKRAHATAYRQTMQQLSMPPKTIQKTEDIIDNLLGLVKGRIFYNTNNWYKGLKLLPSFNQNKRDMERLMGFTESLDLEEETTENFLTKCRRMPEVLANLSRLLYAFYKLKNEVPAFLTHKHSKYTTFYNKNFDTMSIADLKAEKERLDGDLSKDASIPIINDFHVMMTIGSVARNLKRAGIENPEEFLDLLLSIDHSATSLQPAQQLHRLAVKAASQPELKLLISRMPEDIHKQVKSRFKDFYDEVSTFITEFGDRAGGELKLETQTMRLNPIVFYNYLKDCLNAQISEFRGNEQSQIRSFNELNKKLNSIHYFHKKWTLRKLAKLKKAIGYREVFKLERSRMIGMYRTLYHALGRQFDKNNWIQVPDDIFYLTEEEIFSCENGLEYQFKNLIANRKEEFEKYKSEEVPSRVI
;
A
#
# COMPACT_ATOMS: atom_id res chain seq x y z
N MET A 1 -26.79 -9.78 7.07
CA MET A 1 -25.58 -8.92 7.07
C MET A 1 -24.62 -9.52 8.07
N VAL A 2 -23.77 -10.45 7.62
CA VAL A 2 -22.79 -11.12 8.49
C VAL A 2 -21.53 -10.26 8.46
N ILE A 3 -21.37 -9.42 9.47
CA ILE A 3 -20.09 -8.78 9.77
C ILE A 3 -19.29 -9.84 10.52
N TYR A 4 -18.12 -10.22 10.02
CA TYR A 4 -17.18 -11.03 10.79
C TYR A 4 -16.67 -10.16 11.96
N ARG A 5 -17.35 -10.25 13.12
CA ARG A 5 -16.90 -9.69 14.40
C ARG A 5 -16.08 -10.74 15.12
N ALA A 6 -14.91 -10.35 15.65
CA ALA A 6 -14.27 -11.07 16.73
C ALA A 6 -14.92 -10.61 18.05
N ASP A 7 -15.08 -11.54 18.99
CA ASP A 7 -15.90 -11.42 20.20
C ASP A 7 -15.60 -10.20 21.07
N ASP A 8 -16.66 -9.64 21.67
CA ASP A 8 -16.64 -8.53 22.62
C ASP A 8 -16.02 -8.97 23.96
N HIS A 9 -14.80 -8.50 24.24
CA HIS A 9 -14.26 -8.47 25.59
C HIS A 9 -14.33 -7.04 26.15
N SER A 10 -15.19 -6.87 27.16
CA SER A 10 -15.40 -5.63 27.89
C SER A 10 -14.10 -5.17 28.57
N SER A 11 -13.45 -4.16 27.99
CA SER A 11 -12.42 -3.38 28.67
C SER A 11 -12.91 -1.93 28.81
N SER A 12 -12.71 -1.37 30.00
CA SER A 12 -13.20 -0.05 30.45
C SER A 12 -13.07 1.04 29.39
N SER A 13 -14.19 1.55 28.91
CA SER A 13 -14.29 2.58 27.88
C SER A 13 -13.78 3.92 28.39
N ILE A 14 -12.62 4.34 27.87
CA ILE A 14 -12.25 5.75 27.89
C ILE A 14 -13.24 6.44 26.97
N ASN A 15 -14.03 7.39 27.48
CA ASN A 15 -14.98 8.13 26.67
C ASN A 15 -14.19 9.06 25.71
N LEU A 16 -14.13 8.66 24.44
CA LEU A 16 -13.19 9.18 23.44
C LEU A 16 -13.80 10.24 22.51
N GLY A 17 -15.05 10.67 22.69
CA GLY A 17 -15.74 11.64 21.82
C GLY A 17 -15.85 11.19 20.35
N ILE A 18 -15.65 9.90 20.11
CA ILE A 18 -15.83 9.24 18.81
C ILE A 18 -17.19 8.57 18.88
N PRO A 19 -18.09 8.77 17.91
CA PRO A 19 -19.42 8.19 17.94
C PRO A 19 -19.36 6.66 18.14
N GLU A 20 -20.30 6.10 18.91
CA GLU A 20 -20.41 4.64 19.13
C GLU A 20 -20.66 3.89 17.82
N VAL A 21 -21.21 4.57 16.82
CA VAL A 21 -21.47 4.04 15.50
C VAL A 21 -20.15 3.83 14.74
N THR A 22 -19.91 2.60 14.30
CA THR A 22 -18.67 2.21 13.61
C THR A 22 -18.76 2.53 12.13
N VAL A 23 -17.96 3.48 11.67
CA VAL A 23 -17.96 3.92 10.29
C VAL A 23 -16.79 3.30 9.51
N PHE A 24 -17.14 2.73 8.37
CA PHE A 24 -16.25 2.12 7.41
C PHE A 24 -16.18 2.96 6.14
N ASP A 25 -14.98 3.29 5.66
CA ASP A 25 -14.75 4.06 4.44
C ASP A 25 -13.79 3.32 3.48
N ASN A 26 -14.11 3.30 2.18
CA ASN A 26 -13.32 2.58 1.17
C ASN A 26 -12.59 3.47 0.15
N SER A 27 -12.63 4.80 0.31
CA SER A 27 -12.34 5.81 -0.73
C SER A 27 -10.96 5.69 -1.38
N ASN A 28 -9.95 5.19 -0.67
CA ASN A 28 -8.59 5.01 -1.21
C ASN A 28 -8.09 3.57 -1.18
N ILE A 29 -8.56 2.73 -0.25
CA ILE A 29 -8.13 1.33 -0.15
C ILE A 29 -8.57 0.51 -1.36
N GLN A 30 -9.71 0.86 -1.99
CA GLN A 30 -10.20 0.19 -3.20
C GLN A 30 -9.29 0.37 -4.42
N LYS A 31 -8.47 1.42 -4.47
CA LYS A 31 -7.45 1.57 -5.52
C LYS A 31 -6.37 0.50 -5.41
N CYS A 32 -6.13 0.01 -4.19
CA CYS A 32 -5.15 -1.03 -3.91
C CYS A 32 -5.76 -2.44 -3.92
N TYR A 33 -6.99 -2.57 -3.43
CA TYR A 33 -7.76 -3.81 -3.29
C TYR A 33 -9.05 -3.70 -4.08
N SER A 34 -8.94 -3.67 -5.41
CA SER A 34 -10.08 -3.41 -6.28
C SER A 34 -11.05 -4.60 -6.35
N GLY A 35 -12.35 -4.30 -6.22
CA GLY A 35 -13.42 -5.28 -6.35
C GLY A 35 -13.49 -6.24 -5.16
N VAL A 36 -13.95 -7.45 -5.41
CA VAL A 36 -14.01 -8.50 -4.39
C VAL A 36 -12.59 -8.99 -4.05
N THR A 37 -12.33 -9.10 -2.75
CA THR A 37 -11.06 -9.52 -2.15
C THR A 37 -11.29 -10.80 -1.37
N THR A 38 -10.48 -11.83 -1.62
CA THR A 38 -10.69 -13.14 -1.00
C THR A 38 -10.33 -13.18 0.51
N PRO A 39 -10.82 -14.19 1.26
CA PRO A 39 -10.49 -14.38 2.68
C PRO A 39 -9.00 -14.40 3.00
N LEU A 40 -8.17 -15.04 2.15
CA LEU A 40 -6.72 -15.11 2.37
C LEU A 40 -6.10 -13.71 2.33
N THR A 41 -6.44 -12.93 1.30
CA THR A 41 -5.93 -11.58 1.16
C THR A 41 -6.39 -10.68 2.29
N PHE A 42 -7.65 -10.78 2.72
CA PHE A 42 -8.15 -9.96 3.82
C PHE A 42 -7.44 -10.30 5.14
N SER A 43 -7.35 -11.58 5.51
CA SER A 43 -6.69 -12.02 6.75
C SER A 43 -5.20 -11.65 6.76
N PHE A 44 -4.49 -11.86 5.65
CA PHE A 44 -3.11 -11.39 5.47
C PHE A 44 -2.98 -9.89 5.63
N THR A 45 -3.84 -9.12 4.97
CA THR A 45 -3.79 -7.66 4.98
C THR A 45 -4.07 -7.11 6.37
N LYS A 46 -5.05 -7.67 7.09
CA LYS A 46 -5.38 -7.31 8.48
C LYS A 46 -4.16 -7.50 9.39
N ARG A 47 -3.55 -8.69 9.36
CA ARG A 47 -2.33 -9.00 10.13
C ARG A 47 -1.16 -8.07 9.76
N ALA A 48 -0.91 -7.86 8.46
CA ALA A 48 0.19 -7.03 8.00
C ALA A 48 0.06 -5.58 8.47
N HIS A 49 -1.15 -5.02 8.46
CA HIS A 49 -1.40 -3.68 9.02
C HIS A 49 -1.14 -3.63 10.52
N ALA A 50 -1.72 -4.56 11.28
CA ALA A 50 -1.52 -4.63 12.73
C ALA A 50 -0.02 -4.72 13.09
N THR A 51 0.72 -5.61 12.42
CA THR A 51 2.17 -5.74 12.59
C THR A 51 2.91 -4.44 12.26
N ALA A 52 2.60 -3.79 11.14
CA ALA A 52 3.28 -2.55 10.75
C ALA A 52 3.08 -1.42 11.79
N TYR A 53 1.85 -1.24 12.29
CA TYR A 53 1.55 -0.23 13.29
C TYR A 53 2.16 -0.58 14.66
N ARG A 54 2.08 -1.83 15.10
CA ARG A 54 2.71 -2.32 16.33
C ARG A 54 4.22 -2.06 16.33
N GLN A 55 4.89 -2.43 15.24
CA GLN A 55 6.33 -2.23 15.07
C GLN A 55 6.69 -0.74 15.02
N THR A 56 5.85 0.09 14.39
CA THR A 56 6.05 1.55 14.37
C THR A 56 5.98 2.13 15.79
N MET A 57 4.99 1.73 16.58
CA MET A 57 4.88 2.17 17.99
C MET A 57 6.08 1.72 18.83
N GLN A 58 6.58 0.49 18.61
CA GLN A 58 7.78 -0.03 19.26
C GLN A 58 9.03 0.77 18.86
N GLN A 59 9.22 1.07 17.57
CA GLN A 59 10.36 1.87 17.09
C GLN A 59 10.31 3.30 17.64
N LEU A 60 9.12 3.87 17.78
CA LEU A 60 8.90 5.16 18.45
C LEU A 60 9.01 5.07 19.99
N SER A 61 9.48 3.94 20.53
CA SER A 61 9.72 3.71 21.96
C SER A 61 8.51 4.02 22.84
N MET A 62 7.30 3.74 22.33
CA MET A 62 6.08 3.88 23.12
C MET A 62 6.09 2.85 24.27
N PRO A 63 5.56 3.20 25.46
CA PRO A 63 5.53 2.26 26.59
C PRO A 63 4.76 0.97 26.22
N PRO A 64 5.23 -0.23 26.63
CA PRO A 64 4.55 -1.49 26.31
C PRO A 64 3.07 -1.52 26.76
N LYS A 65 2.75 -0.91 27.90
CA LYS A 65 1.37 -0.77 28.39
C LYS A 65 0.49 0.05 27.45
N THR A 66 1.05 1.06 26.78
CA THR A 66 0.31 1.87 25.80
C THR A 66 0.06 1.07 24.54
N ILE A 67 1.07 0.33 24.06
CA ILE A 67 0.94 -0.54 22.89
C ILE A 67 -0.14 -1.61 23.14
N GLN A 68 -0.10 -2.28 24.29
CA GLN A 68 -1.09 -3.28 24.68
C GLN A 68 -2.52 -2.73 24.69
N LYS A 69 -2.73 -1.52 25.20
CA LYS A 69 -4.05 -0.85 25.19
C LYS A 69 -4.55 -0.50 23.79
N THR A 70 -3.66 -0.47 22.79
CA THR A 70 -4.00 -0.16 21.40
C THR A 70 -4.11 -1.40 20.51
N GLU A 71 -3.88 -2.61 21.04
CA GLU A 71 -3.94 -3.86 20.27
C GLU A 71 -5.30 -4.05 19.59
N ASP A 72 -6.40 -3.94 20.34
CA ASP A 72 -7.75 -4.05 19.81
C ASP A 72 -8.03 -3.03 18.69
N ILE A 73 -7.40 -1.85 18.76
CA ILE A 73 -7.53 -0.79 17.76
C ILE A 73 -6.76 -1.17 16.49
N ILE A 74 -5.50 -1.56 16.62
CA ILE A 74 -4.62 -1.86 15.48
C ILE A 74 -5.02 -3.16 14.76
N ASP A 75 -5.55 -4.13 15.49
CA ASP A 75 -6.06 -5.39 14.92
C ASP A 75 -7.37 -5.15 14.16
N ASN A 76 -8.12 -4.09 14.47
CA ASN A 76 -9.39 -3.76 13.83
C ASN A 76 -9.35 -2.45 13.01
N LEU A 77 -8.21 -2.14 12.38
CA LEU A 77 -8.09 -0.99 11.46
C LEU A 77 -8.83 -1.19 10.14
N LEU A 78 -9.12 -2.44 9.78
CA LEU A 78 -9.74 -2.84 8.53
C LEU A 78 -10.97 -3.72 8.79
N GLY A 79 -12.00 -3.53 7.96
CA GLY A 79 -13.17 -4.41 7.90
C GLY A 79 -13.37 -4.97 6.49
N LEU A 80 -14.05 -6.12 6.41
CA LEU A 80 -14.48 -6.72 5.15
C LEU A 80 -16.02 -6.66 5.10
N VAL A 81 -16.56 -5.92 4.14
CA VAL A 81 -18.01 -5.80 3.93
C VAL A 81 -18.31 -6.29 2.53
N LYS A 82 -19.07 -7.39 2.41
CA LYS A 82 -19.45 -7.99 1.11
C LYS A 82 -18.26 -8.13 0.16
N GLY A 83 -17.18 -8.72 0.66
CA GLY A 83 -15.94 -8.95 -0.08
C GLY A 83 -15.09 -7.71 -0.37
N ARG A 84 -15.44 -6.52 0.11
CA ARG A 84 -14.68 -5.27 -0.10
C ARG A 84 -14.01 -4.82 1.20
N ILE A 85 -12.75 -4.41 1.12
CA ILE A 85 -12.01 -3.90 2.28
C ILE A 85 -12.38 -2.44 2.53
N PHE A 86 -12.59 -2.10 3.80
CA PHE A 86 -12.85 -0.75 4.31
C PHE A 86 -11.88 -0.41 5.44
N TYR A 87 -11.55 0.86 5.58
CA TYR A 87 -10.92 1.41 6.78
C TYR A 87 -11.96 1.59 7.88
N ASN A 88 -11.67 1.10 9.08
CA ASN A 88 -12.44 1.43 10.28
C ASN A 88 -12.03 2.82 10.77
N THR A 89 -12.73 3.85 10.30
CA THR A 89 -12.39 5.26 10.54
C THR A 89 -12.32 5.61 12.03
N ASN A 90 -13.18 5.01 12.86
CA ASN A 90 -13.18 5.22 14.30
C ASN A 90 -11.83 4.78 14.91
N ASN A 91 -11.34 3.60 14.54
CA ASN A 91 -10.07 3.09 15.04
C ASN A 91 -8.85 3.89 14.52
N TRP A 92 -8.91 4.37 13.28
CA TRP A 92 -7.90 5.31 12.77
C TRP A 92 -7.86 6.62 13.56
N TYR A 93 -9.02 7.20 13.89
CA TYR A 93 -9.07 8.40 14.73
C TYR A 93 -8.60 8.14 16.17
N LYS A 94 -8.92 6.99 16.77
CA LYS A 94 -8.37 6.59 18.08
C LYS A 94 -6.84 6.56 18.05
N GLY A 95 -6.25 5.99 16.99
CA GLY A 95 -4.80 5.97 16.79
C GLY A 95 -4.18 7.36 16.65
N LEU A 96 -4.83 8.27 15.92
CA LEU A 96 -4.34 9.65 15.77
C LEU A 96 -4.28 10.46 17.07
N LYS A 97 -5.10 10.13 18.08
CA LYS A 97 -5.07 10.83 19.38
C LYS A 97 -3.74 10.63 20.13
N LEU A 98 -2.88 9.71 19.68
CA LEU A 98 -1.53 9.53 20.19
C LEU A 98 -0.54 10.62 19.69
N LEU A 99 -0.91 11.38 18.65
CA LEU A 99 -0.09 12.44 18.05
C LEU A 99 -0.46 13.84 18.58
N PRO A 100 0.51 14.78 18.68
CA PRO A 100 0.23 16.17 19.07
C PRO A 100 -0.67 16.87 18.06
N SER A 101 -1.56 17.76 18.52
CA SER A 101 -2.44 18.55 17.63
C SER A 101 -3.39 17.69 16.80
N PHE A 102 -4.13 16.79 17.48
CA PHE A 102 -5.10 15.86 16.91
C PHE A 102 -5.99 16.47 15.81
N ASN A 103 -6.61 17.63 16.05
CA ASN A 103 -7.49 18.27 15.06
C ASN A 103 -6.78 18.63 13.74
N GLN A 104 -5.49 18.98 13.80
CA GLN A 104 -4.70 19.27 12.61
C GLN A 104 -4.26 17.99 11.90
N ASN A 105 -3.78 17.00 12.65
CA ASN A 105 -3.39 15.71 12.08
C ASN A 105 -4.57 14.95 11.51
N LYS A 106 -5.79 15.13 12.04
CA LYS A 106 -7.03 14.56 11.50
C LYS A 106 -7.24 14.98 10.05
N ARG A 107 -7.26 16.30 9.78
CA ARG A 107 -7.47 16.82 8.42
C ARG A 107 -6.36 16.36 7.46
N ASP A 108 -5.11 16.41 7.91
CA ASP A 108 -3.96 15.97 7.10
C ASP A 108 -4.01 14.45 6.81
N MET A 109 -4.47 13.63 7.76
CA MET A 109 -4.66 12.18 7.60
C MET A 109 -5.86 11.85 6.70
N GLU A 110 -7.02 12.47 6.91
CA GLU A 110 -8.21 12.31 6.07
C GLU A 110 -7.87 12.57 4.61
N ARG A 111 -7.13 13.65 4.34
CA ARG A 111 -6.63 13.96 3.00
C ARG A 111 -5.67 12.88 2.47
N LEU A 112 -4.72 12.42 3.28
CA LEU A 112 -3.77 11.38 2.87
C LEU A 112 -4.48 10.05 2.57
N MET A 113 -5.52 9.73 3.34
CA MET A 113 -6.35 8.54 3.20
C MET A 113 -7.49 8.70 2.21
N GLY A 114 -7.73 9.91 1.69
CA GLY A 114 -8.75 10.20 0.68
C GLY A 114 -10.18 10.13 1.19
N PHE A 115 -10.43 10.36 2.48
CA PHE A 115 -11.78 10.38 3.03
C PHE A 115 -12.55 11.58 2.46
N THR A 116 -13.75 11.32 1.95
CA THR A 116 -14.63 12.32 1.34
C THR A 116 -15.45 13.06 2.39
N GLU A 117 -15.74 12.40 3.52
CA GLU A 117 -16.51 12.94 4.63
C GLU A 117 -15.75 12.75 5.94
N SER A 118 -15.55 13.85 6.68
CA SER A 118 -15.00 13.78 8.04
C SER A 118 -16.08 13.26 9.00
N LEU A 119 -15.72 12.43 9.98
CA LEU A 119 -16.62 12.20 11.11
C LEU A 119 -16.73 13.48 11.94
N ASP A 120 -17.94 13.94 12.21
CA ASP A 120 -18.17 14.91 13.27
C ASP A 120 -17.84 14.22 14.59
N LEU A 121 -16.69 14.61 15.15
CA LEU A 121 -16.35 14.19 16.49
C LEU A 121 -17.17 15.06 17.41
N GLU A 122 -17.85 14.46 18.38
CA GLU A 122 -18.42 15.22 19.48
C GLU A 122 -17.29 16.10 20.03
N GLU A 123 -17.57 17.40 20.21
CA GLU A 123 -16.61 18.35 20.75
C GLU A 123 -15.96 17.69 21.96
N GLU A 124 -14.62 17.51 21.92
CA GLU A 124 -13.91 16.95 23.06
C GLU A 124 -14.35 17.78 24.27
N THR A 125 -15.04 17.13 25.23
CA THR A 125 -15.36 17.74 26.53
C THR A 125 -14.12 18.48 26.95
N THR A 126 -14.18 19.81 27.02
CA THR A 126 -13.00 20.67 27.16
C THR A 126 -12.14 20.12 28.28
N GLU A 127 -11.06 19.40 27.94
CA GLU A 127 -10.20 18.82 28.95
C GLU A 127 -9.70 19.99 29.80
N ASN A 128 -9.86 19.89 31.12
CA ASN A 128 -9.38 20.91 32.03
C ASN A 128 -7.92 21.25 31.72
N PHE A 129 -7.54 22.54 31.79
CA PHE A 129 -6.18 22.98 31.48
C PHE A 129 -5.11 22.15 32.22
N LEU A 130 -5.43 21.70 33.44
CA LEU A 130 -4.58 20.83 34.26
C LEU A 130 -4.33 19.45 33.64
N THR A 131 -5.35 18.78 33.07
CA THR A 131 -5.20 17.49 32.39
C THR A 131 -4.39 17.64 31.11
N LYS A 132 -4.59 18.73 30.37
CA LYS A 132 -3.80 19.07 29.18
C LYS A 132 -2.31 19.29 29.51
N CYS A 133 -2.02 20.02 30.60
CA CYS A 133 -0.65 20.20 31.08
C CYS A 133 0.00 18.89 31.55
N ARG A 134 -0.76 18.02 32.23
CA ARG A 134 -0.27 16.70 32.67
C ARG A 134 0.10 15.76 31.52
N ARG A 135 -0.61 15.84 30.39
CA ARG A 135 -0.33 15.06 29.17
C ARG A 135 0.76 15.67 28.29
N MET A 136 1.11 16.94 28.50
CA MET A 136 2.08 17.66 27.67
C MET A 136 3.47 17.01 27.59
N PRO A 137 4.08 16.50 28.68
CA PRO A 137 5.39 15.85 28.61
C PRO A 137 5.38 14.60 27.73
N GLU A 138 4.32 13.79 27.82
CA GLU A 138 4.16 12.58 27.00
C GLU A 138 4.01 12.94 25.52
N VAL A 139 3.18 13.92 25.21
CA VAL A 139 2.95 14.41 23.85
C VAL A 139 4.25 14.99 23.24
N LEU A 140 4.99 15.79 24.01
CA LEU A 140 6.27 16.35 23.58
C LEU A 140 7.35 15.27 23.42
N ALA A 141 7.37 14.25 24.29
CA ALA A 141 8.25 13.10 24.14
C ALA A 141 7.93 12.30 22.87
N ASN A 142 6.65 12.04 22.58
CA ASN A 142 6.25 11.35 21.36
C ASN A 142 6.61 12.18 20.11
N LEU A 143 6.40 13.49 20.16
CA LEU A 143 6.79 14.39 19.07
C LEU A 143 8.30 14.39 18.84
N SER A 144 9.11 14.49 19.89
CA SER A 144 10.57 14.51 19.74
C SER A 144 11.11 13.20 19.17
N ARG A 145 10.56 12.06 19.60
CA ARG A 145 10.87 10.74 19.03
C ARG A 145 10.49 10.64 17.56
N LEU A 146 9.30 11.13 17.19
CA LEU A 146 8.85 11.14 15.80
C LEU A 146 9.73 12.05 14.92
N LEU A 147 10.07 13.25 15.39
CA LEU A 147 10.97 14.16 14.67
C LEU A 147 12.37 13.57 14.50
N TYR A 148 12.86 12.85 15.50
CA TYR A 148 14.12 12.11 15.41
C TYR A 148 14.03 10.97 14.40
N ALA A 149 12.91 10.24 14.35
CA ALA A 149 12.65 9.22 13.34
C ALA A 149 12.66 9.82 11.92
N PHE A 150 12.02 10.98 11.71
CA PHE A 150 12.07 11.70 10.43
C PHE A 150 13.49 12.08 10.02
N TYR A 151 14.33 12.49 10.98
CA TYR A 151 15.73 12.80 10.72
C TYR A 151 16.51 11.56 10.25
N LYS A 152 16.24 10.40 10.87
CA LYS A 152 16.89 9.13 10.53
C LYS A 152 16.53 8.59 9.13
N LEU A 153 15.35 8.90 8.60
CA LEU A 153 14.91 8.47 7.26
C LEU A 153 15.95 8.76 6.16
N LYS A 154 16.73 9.84 6.27
CA LYS A 154 17.78 10.16 5.28
C LYS A 154 18.78 9.01 5.08
N ASN A 155 19.07 8.27 6.15
CA ASN A 155 20.06 7.18 6.16
C ASN A 155 19.39 5.80 6.16
N GLU A 156 18.26 5.65 6.86
CA GLU A 156 17.54 4.38 6.94
C GLU A 156 16.95 3.95 5.59
N VAL A 157 16.42 4.89 4.79
CA VAL A 157 15.80 4.52 3.50
C VAL A 157 16.81 3.97 2.49
N PRO A 158 17.97 4.62 2.21
CA PRO A 158 18.97 4.03 1.31
C PRO A 158 19.50 2.67 1.78
N ALA A 159 19.76 2.53 3.09
CA ALA A 159 20.20 1.25 3.67
C ALA A 159 19.15 0.15 3.48
N PHE A 160 17.89 0.47 3.77
CA PHE A 160 16.73 -0.40 3.55
C PHE A 160 16.66 -0.90 2.11
N LEU A 161 16.75 0.00 1.12
CA LEU A 161 16.65 -0.36 -0.30
C LEU A 161 17.81 -1.24 -0.77
N THR A 162 19.01 -1.00 -0.26
CA THR A 162 20.20 -1.80 -0.61
C THR A 162 20.06 -3.25 -0.15
N HIS A 163 19.50 -3.47 1.04
CA HIS A 163 19.32 -4.82 1.60
C HIS A 163 18.16 -5.59 0.96
N LYS A 164 17.10 -4.90 0.51
CA LYS A 164 15.91 -5.53 -0.06
C LYS A 164 16.15 -6.22 -1.40
N HIS A 165 16.93 -5.61 -2.30
CA HIS A 165 17.20 -6.18 -3.63
C HIS A 165 17.82 -7.59 -3.54
N SER A 166 18.82 -7.77 -2.67
CA SER A 166 19.45 -9.07 -2.43
C SER A 166 18.44 -10.11 -1.91
N LYS A 167 17.60 -9.73 -0.94
CA LYS A 167 16.56 -10.62 -0.39
C LYS A 167 15.56 -11.09 -1.45
N TYR A 168 15.13 -10.20 -2.35
CA TYR A 168 14.22 -10.57 -3.45
C TYR A 168 14.88 -11.58 -4.40
N THR A 169 16.11 -11.31 -4.82
CA THR A 169 16.85 -12.21 -5.71
C THR A 169 17.04 -13.58 -5.07
N THR A 170 17.47 -13.64 -3.80
CA THR A 170 17.60 -14.90 -3.07
C THR A 170 16.27 -15.65 -2.96
N PHE A 171 15.16 -14.94 -2.73
CA PHE A 171 13.84 -15.56 -2.65
C PHE A 171 13.41 -16.18 -3.98
N TYR A 172 13.47 -15.43 -5.07
CA TYR A 172 13.01 -15.91 -6.39
C TYR A 172 13.94 -16.94 -7.04
N ASN A 173 15.17 -17.09 -6.55
CA ASN A 173 16.06 -18.18 -6.96
C ASN A 173 15.68 -19.54 -6.33
N LYS A 174 14.78 -19.58 -5.35
CA LYS A 174 14.30 -20.82 -4.75
C LYS A 174 13.29 -21.52 -5.66
N ASN A 175 13.31 -22.85 -5.67
CA ASN A 175 12.29 -23.64 -6.34
C ASN A 175 11.14 -23.97 -5.38
N PHE A 176 10.06 -23.18 -5.45
CA PHE A 176 8.89 -23.37 -4.59
C PHE A 176 8.04 -24.59 -4.98
N ASP A 177 8.15 -25.11 -6.20
CA ASP A 177 7.34 -26.25 -6.65
C ASP A 177 7.73 -27.58 -5.99
N THR A 178 8.98 -27.65 -5.53
CA THR A 178 9.56 -28.83 -4.88
C THR A 178 9.53 -28.76 -3.36
N MET A 179 9.14 -27.64 -2.76
CA MET A 179 9.12 -27.47 -1.30
C MET A 179 7.96 -28.22 -0.65
N SER A 180 8.22 -28.77 0.54
CA SER A 180 7.17 -29.35 1.38
C SER A 180 6.30 -28.25 2.01
N ILE A 181 5.14 -28.62 2.56
CA ILE A 181 4.28 -27.67 3.29
C ILE A 181 5.05 -27.07 4.49
N ALA A 182 5.83 -27.89 5.22
CA ALA A 182 6.62 -27.41 6.36
C ALA A 182 7.68 -26.39 5.94
N ASP A 183 8.38 -26.61 4.83
CA ASP A 183 9.37 -25.67 4.29
C ASP A 183 8.73 -24.34 3.86
N LEU A 184 7.54 -24.42 3.25
CA LEU A 184 6.77 -23.24 2.86
C LEU A 184 6.28 -22.44 4.09
N LYS A 185 5.88 -23.12 5.17
CA LYS A 185 5.54 -22.48 6.46
C LYS A 185 6.77 -21.77 7.05
N ALA A 186 7.92 -22.44 7.10
CA ALA A 186 9.16 -21.85 7.59
C ALA A 186 9.61 -20.64 6.75
N GLU A 187 9.44 -20.71 5.42
CA GLU A 187 9.74 -19.58 4.54
C GLU A 187 8.79 -18.41 4.79
N LYS A 188 7.51 -18.66 5.08
CA LYS A 188 6.53 -17.63 5.44
C LYS A 188 6.89 -16.96 6.76
N GLU A 189 7.31 -17.71 7.77
CA GLU A 189 7.81 -17.16 9.04
C GLU A 189 9.06 -16.29 8.83
N ARG A 190 9.96 -16.72 7.95
CA ARG A 190 11.13 -15.91 7.55
C ARG A 190 10.70 -14.59 6.91
N LEU A 191 9.71 -14.61 6.00
CA LEU A 191 9.15 -13.40 5.41
C LEU A 191 8.47 -12.50 6.44
N ASP A 192 7.75 -13.07 7.40
CA ASP A 192 7.08 -12.32 8.47
C ASP A 192 8.09 -11.62 9.39
N GLY A 193 9.22 -12.27 9.68
CA GLY A 193 10.33 -11.66 10.41
C GLY A 193 10.97 -10.50 9.64
N ASP A 194 11.12 -10.64 8.32
CA ASP A 194 11.62 -9.56 7.45
C ASP A 194 10.62 -8.40 7.36
N LEU A 195 9.33 -8.68 7.17
CA LEU A 195 8.25 -7.70 7.17
C LEU A 195 8.26 -6.90 8.47
N SER A 196 8.33 -7.57 9.62
CA SER A 196 8.23 -6.93 10.93
C SER A 196 9.37 -5.94 11.19
N LYS A 197 10.61 -6.28 10.81
CA LYS A 197 11.78 -5.40 11.01
C LYS A 197 11.69 -4.10 10.21
N ASP A 198 11.07 -4.18 9.05
CA ASP A 198 11.13 -3.17 8.01
C ASP A 198 9.83 -2.33 7.89
N ALA A 199 8.73 -2.82 8.47
CA ALA A 199 7.39 -2.26 8.25
C ALA A 199 7.23 -0.81 8.75
N SER A 200 8.06 -0.38 9.70
CA SER A 200 7.94 0.94 10.31
C SER A 200 8.48 2.08 9.45
N ILE A 201 9.48 1.83 8.59
CA ILE A 201 10.12 2.88 7.77
C ILE A 201 9.11 3.55 6.82
N PRO A 202 8.28 2.81 6.05
CA PRO A 202 7.25 3.41 5.21
C PRO A 202 6.22 4.21 6.00
N ILE A 203 5.79 3.71 7.16
CA ILE A 203 4.77 4.36 8.01
C ILE A 203 5.31 5.67 8.59
N ILE A 204 6.56 5.68 9.08
CA ILE A 204 7.23 6.90 9.56
C ILE A 204 7.36 7.91 8.41
N ASN A 205 7.67 7.47 7.19
CA ASN A 205 7.71 8.36 6.03
C ASN A 205 6.32 8.92 5.67
N ASP A 206 5.26 8.13 5.75
CA ASP A 206 3.89 8.62 5.55
C ASP A 206 3.50 9.70 6.58
N PHE A 207 3.85 9.51 7.86
CA PHE A 207 3.72 10.58 8.86
C PHE A 207 4.56 11.82 8.52
N HIS A 208 5.76 11.63 7.96
CA HIS A 208 6.60 12.74 7.53
C HIS A 208 5.97 13.54 6.38
N VAL A 209 5.41 12.86 5.39
CA VAL A 209 4.66 13.46 4.27
C VAL A 209 3.46 14.23 4.82
N MET A 210 2.64 13.58 5.64
CA MET A 210 1.44 14.16 6.24
C MET A 210 1.73 15.46 7.01
N MET A 211 2.72 15.45 7.91
CA MET A 211 3.05 16.65 8.68
C MET A 211 3.72 17.74 7.84
N THR A 212 4.46 17.36 6.80
CA THR A 212 5.19 18.32 5.96
C THR A 212 4.28 18.99 4.93
N ILE A 213 3.32 18.27 4.33
CA ILE A 213 2.39 18.83 3.35
C ILE A 213 1.54 19.94 3.97
N GLY A 214 0.97 19.72 5.16
CA GLY A 214 0.23 20.74 5.88
C GLY A 214 1.10 21.96 6.21
N SER A 215 2.36 21.73 6.62
CA SER A 215 3.32 22.82 6.87
C SER A 215 3.64 23.63 5.61
N VAL A 216 3.81 22.99 4.45
CA VAL A 216 4.11 23.68 3.19
C VAL A 216 2.90 24.47 2.71
N ALA A 217 1.70 23.90 2.73
CA ALA A 217 0.47 24.57 2.31
C ALA A 217 0.25 25.89 3.05
N ARG A 218 0.49 25.92 4.38
CA ARG A 218 0.40 27.14 5.19
C ARG A 218 1.41 28.20 4.78
N ASN A 219 2.62 27.79 4.43
CA ASN A 219 3.68 28.72 4.01
C ASN A 219 3.40 29.33 2.65
N LEU A 220 2.89 28.52 1.73
CA LEU A 220 2.46 28.98 0.40
C LEU A 220 1.29 29.95 0.51
N LYS A 221 0.31 29.68 1.38
CA LYS A 221 -0.78 30.61 1.68
C LYS A 221 -0.26 31.95 2.22
N ARG A 222 0.66 31.91 3.19
CA ARG A 222 1.34 33.10 3.73
C ARG A 222 2.17 33.85 2.68
N ALA A 223 2.63 33.16 1.64
CA ALA A 223 3.34 33.76 0.52
C ALA A 223 2.42 34.33 -0.57
N GLY A 224 1.09 34.29 -0.40
CA GLY A 224 0.13 34.84 -1.35
C GLY A 224 -0.31 33.87 -2.46
N ILE A 225 -0.14 32.56 -2.27
CA ILE A 225 -0.77 31.56 -3.16
C ILE A 225 -2.20 31.31 -2.67
N GLU A 226 -3.19 31.63 -3.52
CA GLU A 226 -4.62 31.51 -3.21
C GLU A 226 -5.06 30.05 -3.02
N ASN A 227 -4.59 29.15 -3.90
CA ASN A 227 -4.84 27.71 -3.84
C ASN A 227 -3.54 26.91 -3.64
N PRO A 228 -2.98 26.86 -2.41
CA PRO A 228 -1.76 26.10 -2.12
C PRO A 228 -1.85 24.62 -2.46
N GLU A 229 -3.05 24.06 -2.40
CA GLU A 229 -3.31 22.63 -2.54
C GLU A 229 -3.20 22.18 -4.00
N GLU A 230 -3.98 22.82 -4.87
CA GLU A 230 -3.91 22.65 -6.32
C GLU A 230 -2.48 22.90 -6.84
N PHE A 231 -1.83 23.94 -6.31
CA PHE A 231 -0.45 24.24 -6.63
C PHE A 231 0.51 23.12 -6.22
N LEU A 232 0.33 22.51 -5.04
CA LEU A 232 1.14 21.39 -4.59
C LEU A 232 0.90 20.15 -5.46
N ASP A 233 -0.35 19.84 -5.78
CA ASP A 233 -0.69 18.68 -6.61
C ASP A 233 -0.07 18.81 -8.01
N LEU A 234 -0.12 20.00 -8.62
CA LEU A 234 0.53 20.28 -9.89
C LEU A 234 2.07 20.21 -9.81
N LEU A 235 2.65 20.69 -8.72
CA LEU A 235 4.10 20.67 -8.54
C LEU A 235 4.66 19.26 -8.27
N LEU A 236 3.85 18.41 -7.63
CA LEU A 236 4.23 17.06 -7.21
C LEU A 236 3.89 15.99 -8.27
N SER A 237 2.90 16.22 -9.13
CA SER A 237 2.49 15.29 -10.19
C SER A 237 3.53 15.11 -11.31
N ILE A 238 4.55 15.95 -11.38
CA ILE A 238 5.50 16.03 -12.52
C ILE A 238 6.94 15.68 -12.10
N ASP A 239 7.14 14.96 -11.00
CA ASP A 239 8.47 14.42 -10.72
C ASP A 239 8.72 13.19 -11.61
N HIS A 240 9.24 13.40 -12.82
CA HIS A 240 9.60 12.35 -13.78
C HIS A 240 10.68 11.38 -13.25
N SER A 241 11.33 11.72 -12.14
CA SER A 241 12.25 10.82 -11.43
C SER A 241 11.55 9.90 -10.43
N ALA A 242 10.24 10.07 -10.21
CA ALA A 242 9.45 9.22 -9.33
C ALA A 242 9.47 7.78 -9.84
N THR A 243 9.92 6.87 -8.99
CA THR A 243 9.99 5.42 -9.21
C THR A 243 8.68 4.83 -9.76
N SER A 244 7.53 5.47 -9.51
CA SER A 244 6.22 5.04 -10.02
C SER A 244 6.03 5.18 -11.53
N LEU A 245 6.76 6.08 -12.21
CA LEU A 245 6.68 6.24 -13.66
C LEU A 245 7.64 5.33 -14.44
N GLN A 246 8.64 4.76 -13.77
CA GLN A 246 9.64 3.89 -14.41
C GLN A 246 9.04 2.68 -15.15
N PRO A 247 8.05 1.94 -14.59
CA PRO A 247 7.45 0.81 -15.31
C PRO A 247 6.75 1.26 -16.60
N ALA A 248 6.00 2.36 -16.55
CA ALA A 248 5.29 2.89 -17.72
C ALA A 248 6.27 3.37 -18.80
N GLN A 249 7.35 4.07 -18.41
CA GLN A 249 8.40 4.50 -19.34
C GLN A 249 9.13 3.32 -19.99
N GLN A 250 9.49 2.29 -19.21
CA GLN A 250 10.15 1.10 -19.76
C GLN A 250 9.20 0.30 -20.66
N LEU A 251 7.93 0.12 -20.27
CA LEU A 251 6.92 -0.53 -21.10
C LEU A 251 6.74 0.22 -22.42
N HIS A 252 6.69 1.56 -22.39
CA HIS A 252 6.61 2.37 -23.60
C HIS A 252 7.84 2.20 -24.49
N ARG A 253 9.06 2.14 -23.94
CA ARG A 253 10.28 1.85 -24.72
C ARG A 253 10.18 0.48 -25.41
N LEU A 254 9.69 -0.54 -24.71
CA LEU A 254 9.45 -1.87 -25.29
C LEU A 254 8.37 -1.83 -26.37
N ALA A 255 7.32 -1.03 -26.19
CA ALA A 255 6.28 -0.85 -27.20
C ALA A 255 6.84 -0.19 -28.48
N VAL A 256 7.64 0.87 -28.34
CA VAL A 256 8.31 1.52 -29.49
C VAL A 256 9.24 0.54 -30.22
N LYS A 257 10.01 -0.28 -29.47
CA LYS A 257 10.89 -1.31 -30.05
C LYS A 257 10.10 -2.42 -30.75
N ALA A 258 8.97 -2.83 -30.18
CA ALA A 258 8.08 -3.80 -30.83
C ALA A 258 7.43 -3.23 -32.08
N ALA A 259 7.03 -1.95 -32.06
CA ALA A 259 6.40 -1.27 -33.20
C ALA A 259 7.32 -1.14 -34.41
N SER A 260 8.65 -1.04 -34.21
CA SER A 260 9.62 -0.97 -35.31
C SER A 260 9.90 -2.32 -36.00
N GLN A 261 9.39 -3.43 -35.44
CA GLN A 261 9.56 -4.77 -35.99
C GLN A 261 8.20 -5.33 -36.47
N PRO A 262 7.90 -5.36 -37.78
CA PRO A 262 6.58 -5.74 -38.29
C PRO A 262 6.08 -7.11 -37.83
N GLU A 263 6.94 -8.13 -37.81
CA GLU A 263 6.58 -9.48 -37.36
C GLU A 263 6.25 -9.52 -35.86
N LEU A 264 7.06 -8.85 -35.02
CA LEU A 264 6.85 -8.81 -33.58
C LEU A 264 5.58 -8.02 -33.24
N LYS A 265 5.35 -6.88 -33.90
CA LYS A 265 4.11 -6.11 -33.78
C LYS A 265 2.89 -6.96 -34.12
N LEU A 266 2.95 -7.73 -35.22
CA LEU A 266 1.85 -8.61 -35.62
C LEU A 266 1.62 -9.73 -34.59
N LEU A 267 2.69 -10.34 -34.08
CA LEU A 267 2.62 -11.37 -33.04
C LEU A 267 1.95 -10.84 -31.76
N ILE A 268 2.39 -9.68 -31.27
CA ILE A 268 1.81 -9.03 -30.08
C ILE A 268 0.37 -8.60 -30.34
N SER A 269 0.04 -8.14 -31.54
CA SER A 269 -1.34 -7.76 -31.88
C SER A 269 -2.28 -8.96 -31.85
N ARG A 270 -1.82 -10.12 -32.34
CA ARG A 270 -2.59 -11.39 -32.37
C ARG A 270 -2.76 -12.03 -30.99
N MET A 271 -1.82 -11.85 -30.06
CA MET A 271 -1.88 -12.43 -28.70
C MET A 271 -2.16 -13.95 -28.67
N PRO A 272 -1.36 -14.82 -29.32
CA PRO A 272 -1.52 -16.26 -29.13
C PRO A 272 -1.19 -16.66 -27.68
N GLU A 273 -1.78 -17.76 -27.20
CA GLU A 273 -1.59 -18.22 -25.81
C GLU A 273 -0.12 -18.52 -25.48
N ASP A 274 0.66 -18.98 -26.47
CA ASP A 274 2.08 -19.29 -26.34
C ASP A 274 3.00 -18.12 -26.73
N ILE A 275 2.48 -16.88 -26.81
CA ILE A 275 3.23 -15.68 -27.21
C ILE A 275 4.58 -15.56 -26.50
N HIS A 276 4.63 -15.82 -25.19
CA HIS A 276 5.87 -15.72 -24.43
C HIS A 276 6.94 -16.71 -24.91
N LYS A 277 6.53 -17.93 -25.28
CA LYS A 277 7.42 -18.96 -25.84
C LYS A 277 7.86 -18.60 -27.26
N GLN A 278 6.96 -18.08 -28.09
CA GLN A 278 7.29 -17.64 -29.44
C GLN A 278 8.25 -16.45 -29.45
N VAL A 279 8.06 -15.49 -28.54
CA VAL A 279 8.97 -14.35 -28.37
C VAL A 279 10.35 -14.85 -27.92
N LYS A 280 10.41 -15.82 -27.02
CA LYS A 280 11.68 -16.46 -26.60
C LYS A 280 12.44 -17.11 -27.74
N SER A 281 11.74 -17.82 -28.63
CA SER A 281 12.38 -18.57 -29.72
C SER A 281 12.74 -17.71 -30.93
N ARG A 282 11.92 -16.70 -31.25
CA ARG A 282 12.06 -15.89 -32.48
C ARG A 282 12.68 -14.51 -32.25
N PHE A 283 12.57 -13.95 -31.05
CA PHE A 283 12.96 -12.56 -30.73
C PHE A 283 13.77 -12.51 -29.42
N LYS A 284 14.90 -13.21 -29.38
CA LYS A 284 15.71 -13.42 -28.16
C LYS A 284 16.08 -12.12 -27.43
N ASP A 285 16.57 -11.11 -28.15
CA ASP A 285 16.94 -9.81 -27.55
C ASP A 285 15.74 -9.10 -26.92
N PHE A 286 14.56 -9.19 -27.55
CA PHE A 286 13.34 -8.63 -27.00
C PHE A 286 12.85 -9.43 -25.79
N TYR A 287 12.93 -10.76 -25.85
CA TYR A 287 12.60 -11.64 -24.73
C TYR A 287 13.46 -11.35 -23.50
N ASP A 288 14.75 -11.10 -23.67
CA ASP A 288 15.65 -10.81 -22.55
C ASP A 288 15.29 -9.48 -21.88
N GLU A 289 14.97 -8.44 -22.65
CA GLU A 289 14.46 -7.17 -22.09
C GLU A 289 13.10 -7.33 -21.40
N VAL A 290 12.18 -8.13 -21.95
CA VAL A 290 10.91 -8.48 -21.30
C VAL A 290 11.16 -9.23 -19.99
N SER A 291 12.12 -10.15 -19.97
CA SER A 291 12.46 -10.93 -18.77
C SER A 291 13.06 -10.04 -17.69
N THR A 292 13.92 -9.08 -18.06
CA THR A 292 14.42 -8.05 -17.15
C THR A 292 13.28 -7.20 -16.59
N PHE A 293 12.36 -6.74 -17.45
CA PHE A 293 11.20 -5.97 -17.02
C PHE A 293 10.32 -6.73 -16.03
N ILE A 294 9.99 -7.99 -16.32
CA ILE A 294 9.18 -8.84 -15.42
C ILE A 294 9.96 -9.12 -14.12
N THR A 295 11.28 -9.27 -14.18
CA THR A 295 12.08 -9.46 -12.97
C THR A 295 11.98 -8.23 -12.05
N GLU A 296 12.06 -7.03 -12.61
CA GLU A 296 12.07 -5.78 -11.85
C GLU A 296 10.67 -5.31 -11.42
N PHE A 297 9.67 -5.45 -12.30
CA PHE A 297 8.32 -4.87 -12.15
C PHE A 297 7.19 -5.90 -12.24
N GLY A 298 7.49 -7.19 -12.32
CA GLY A 298 6.49 -8.23 -12.59
C GLY A 298 5.40 -8.38 -11.54
N ASP A 299 5.58 -7.83 -10.33
CA ASP A 299 4.60 -7.84 -9.24
C ASP A 299 3.61 -6.67 -9.32
N ARG A 300 3.83 -5.72 -10.24
CA ARG A 300 2.92 -4.61 -10.52
C ARG A 300 1.73 -5.10 -11.34
N ALA A 301 0.52 -4.72 -10.94
CA ALA A 301 -0.72 -5.04 -11.63
C ALA A 301 -1.88 -4.19 -11.07
N GLY A 302 -3.00 -4.10 -11.80
CA GLY A 302 -4.26 -3.69 -11.18
C GLY A 302 -4.63 -4.66 -10.05
N GLY A 303 -4.86 -4.13 -8.83
CA GLY A 303 -5.10 -4.97 -7.65
C GLY A 303 -3.84 -5.64 -7.09
N GLU A 304 -2.65 -5.11 -7.32
CA GLU A 304 -1.34 -5.68 -6.92
C GLU A 304 -1.18 -6.04 -5.43
N LEU A 305 -2.03 -5.51 -4.54
CA LEU A 305 -1.98 -5.86 -3.11
C LEU A 305 -2.81 -7.10 -2.76
N LYS A 306 -3.59 -7.65 -3.70
CA LYS A 306 -4.37 -8.87 -3.51
C LYS A 306 -3.54 -10.11 -3.85
N LEU A 307 -3.49 -11.09 -2.96
CA LEU A 307 -2.72 -12.32 -3.14
C LEU A 307 -3.25 -13.14 -4.32
N GLU A 308 -4.56 -13.13 -4.58
CA GLU A 308 -5.21 -13.84 -5.69
C GLU A 308 -5.02 -13.19 -7.07
N THR A 309 -4.38 -12.01 -7.15
CA THR A 309 -4.21 -11.30 -8.43
C THR A 309 -3.15 -11.95 -9.31
N GLN A 310 -3.50 -12.22 -10.56
CA GLN A 310 -2.57 -12.67 -11.60
C GLN A 310 -1.68 -11.51 -12.06
N THR A 311 -0.39 -11.57 -11.71
CA THR A 311 0.61 -10.57 -12.09
C THR A 311 1.43 -11.02 -13.29
N MET A 312 2.22 -10.10 -13.87
CA MET A 312 3.12 -10.40 -14.99
C MET A 312 4.19 -11.44 -14.64
N ARG A 313 4.59 -11.52 -13.37
CA ARG A 313 5.53 -12.52 -12.87
C ARG A 313 4.96 -13.93 -12.88
N LEU A 314 3.69 -14.08 -12.50
CA LEU A 314 3.01 -15.38 -12.48
C LEU A 314 2.55 -15.80 -13.87
N ASN A 315 2.02 -14.84 -14.64
CA ASN A 315 1.53 -15.06 -15.98
C ASN A 315 2.04 -13.96 -16.93
N PRO A 316 3.08 -14.25 -17.74
CA PRO A 316 3.64 -13.30 -18.69
C PRO A 316 2.65 -12.78 -19.74
N ILE A 317 1.50 -13.45 -19.97
CA ILE A 317 0.45 -12.94 -20.87
C ILE A 317 -0.06 -11.58 -20.39
N VAL A 318 -0.12 -11.34 -19.08
CA VAL A 318 -0.53 -10.05 -18.50
C VAL A 318 0.39 -8.91 -18.97
N PHE A 319 1.70 -9.17 -19.08
CA PHE A 319 2.64 -8.18 -19.61
C PHE A 319 2.33 -7.83 -21.06
N TYR A 320 2.07 -8.84 -21.90
CA TYR A 320 1.78 -8.62 -23.32
C TYR A 320 0.45 -7.90 -23.56
N ASN A 321 -0.55 -8.07 -22.68
CA ASN A 321 -1.77 -7.26 -22.70
C ASN A 321 -1.44 -5.77 -22.51
N TYR A 322 -0.67 -5.42 -21.47
CA TYR A 322 -0.26 -4.03 -21.25
C TYR A 322 0.58 -3.48 -22.42
N LEU A 323 1.46 -4.32 -22.98
CA LEU A 323 2.28 -3.93 -24.13
C LEU A 323 1.41 -3.67 -25.37
N LYS A 324 0.40 -4.52 -25.62
CA LYS A 324 -0.56 -4.35 -26.72
C LYS A 324 -1.39 -3.08 -26.55
N ASP A 325 -1.86 -2.80 -25.35
CA ASP A 325 -2.60 -1.57 -25.07
C ASP A 325 -1.72 -0.33 -25.31
N CYS A 326 -0.45 -0.38 -24.90
CA CYS A 326 0.51 0.69 -25.15
C CYS A 326 0.83 0.86 -26.64
N LEU A 327 0.86 -0.22 -27.44
CA LEU A 327 1.02 -0.16 -28.90
C LEU A 327 -0.19 0.49 -29.60
N ASN A 328 -1.39 0.35 -29.03
CA ASN A 328 -2.63 0.90 -29.58
C ASN A 328 -2.84 2.37 -29.19
N ALA A 329 -2.39 2.77 -28.00
CA ALA A 329 -2.41 4.16 -27.56
C ALA A 329 -1.42 5.00 -28.42
N GLN A 330 -1.90 6.04 -29.10
CA GLN A 330 -1.05 6.92 -29.88
C GLN A 330 0.00 7.58 -28.96
N ILE A 331 1.29 7.52 -29.35
CA ILE A 331 2.51 7.90 -28.59
C ILE A 331 2.58 9.40 -28.15
N SER A 332 1.50 10.18 -28.27
CA SER A 332 1.51 11.64 -28.18
C SER A 332 1.45 12.24 -26.76
N GLU A 333 1.00 11.50 -25.74
CA GLU A 333 0.63 12.11 -24.44
C GLU A 333 1.80 12.46 -23.50
N PHE A 334 3.02 11.97 -23.75
CA PHE A 334 4.12 12.14 -22.78
C PHE A 334 4.77 13.56 -22.79
N ARG A 335 4.56 14.38 -23.83
CA ARG A 335 5.25 15.70 -23.99
C ARG A 335 4.45 16.92 -23.50
N GLY A 336 3.13 16.83 -23.35
CA GLY A 336 2.28 17.97 -23.02
C GLY A 336 2.46 18.54 -21.60
N ASN A 337 2.90 17.71 -20.66
CA ASN A 337 2.92 18.06 -19.23
C ASN A 337 4.17 18.84 -18.78
N GLU A 338 5.27 18.81 -19.54
CA GLU A 338 6.54 19.45 -19.17
C GLU A 338 6.45 20.99 -19.21
N GLN A 339 5.72 21.53 -20.19
CA GLN A 339 5.55 22.99 -20.35
C GLN A 339 4.72 23.62 -19.22
N SER A 340 3.74 22.89 -18.68
CA SER A 340 2.90 23.33 -17.55
C SER A 340 3.70 23.42 -16.23
N GLN A 341 4.73 22.57 -16.04
CA GLN A 341 5.60 22.58 -14.86
C GLN A 341 6.52 23.80 -14.84
N ILE A 342 7.16 24.11 -15.96
CA ILE A 342 8.06 25.26 -16.10
C ILE A 342 7.29 26.55 -15.78
N ARG A 343 6.05 26.67 -16.27
CA ARG A 343 5.16 27.80 -15.97
C ARG A 343 4.87 27.90 -14.47
N SER A 344 4.47 26.79 -13.83
CA SER A 344 4.13 26.75 -12.40
C SER A 344 5.33 27.03 -11.48
N PHE A 345 6.50 26.49 -11.81
CA PHE A 345 7.74 26.75 -11.06
C PHE A 345 8.21 28.20 -11.22
N ASN A 346 8.05 28.78 -12.41
CA ASN A 346 8.34 30.20 -12.65
C ASN A 346 7.35 31.11 -11.91
N GLU A 347 6.08 30.76 -11.85
CA GLU A 347 5.08 31.49 -11.07
C GLU A 347 5.39 31.45 -9.57
N LEU A 348 5.77 30.27 -9.06
CA LEU A 348 6.22 30.11 -7.68
C LEU A 348 7.43 30.99 -7.38
N ASN A 349 8.45 30.98 -8.24
CA ASN A 349 9.63 31.81 -8.04
C ASN A 349 9.30 33.30 -8.06
N LYS A 350 8.37 33.75 -8.91
CA LYS A 350 7.90 35.14 -8.92
C LYS A 350 7.23 35.52 -7.60
N LYS A 351 6.26 34.74 -7.12
CA LYS A 351 5.56 34.99 -5.84
C LYS A 351 6.46 34.81 -4.61
N LEU A 352 7.44 33.90 -4.67
CA LEU A 352 8.43 33.72 -3.59
C LEU A 352 9.51 34.82 -3.58
N ASN A 353 9.70 35.55 -4.68
CA ASN A 353 10.65 36.67 -4.72
C ASN A 353 10.09 37.95 -4.07
N SER A 354 8.77 38.09 -3.94
CA SER A 354 8.11 39.24 -3.30
C SER A 354 8.00 39.11 -1.77
N ILE A 355 8.43 37.98 -1.19
CA ILE A 355 8.39 37.74 0.26
C ILE A 355 9.79 37.84 0.89
N HIS A 356 9.82 38.06 2.21
CA HIS A 356 11.07 38.15 2.97
C HIS A 356 12.00 36.94 2.75
N TYR A 357 13.31 37.19 2.58
CA TYR A 357 14.33 36.19 2.25
C TYR A 357 14.30 34.95 3.15
N PHE A 358 14.18 35.11 4.47
CA PHE A 358 14.06 33.98 5.40
C PHE A 358 12.81 33.12 5.18
N HIS A 359 11.66 33.74 4.89
CA HIS A 359 10.41 33.02 4.61
C HIS A 359 10.52 32.23 3.31
N LYS A 360 11.11 32.83 2.27
CA LYS A 360 11.45 32.15 1.01
C LYS A 360 12.36 30.94 1.26
N LYS A 361 13.48 31.14 1.95
CA LYS A 361 14.47 30.09 2.23
C LYS A 361 13.86 28.93 3.02
N TRP A 362 13.01 29.23 4.01
CA TRP A 362 12.35 28.21 4.80
C TRP A 362 11.28 27.44 4.01
N THR A 363 10.50 28.14 3.19
CA THR A 363 9.49 27.52 2.30
C THR A 363 10.15 26.56 1.31
N LEU A 364 11.21 26.99 0.63
CA LEU A 364 11.96 26.14 -0.31
C LEU A 364 12.58 24.92 0.36
N ARG A 365 13.13 25.07 1.58
CA ARG A 365 13.65 23.93 2.36
C ARG A 365 12.56 22.92 2.72
N LYS A 366 11.38 23.39 3.15
CA LYS A 366 10.25 22.52 3.49
C LYS A 366 9.71 21.81 2.24
N LEU A 367 9.65 22.51 1.12
CA LEU A 367 9.25 21.95 -0.17
C LEU A 367 10.23 20.86 -0.65
N ALA A 368 11.54 21.09 -0.51
CA ALA A 368 12.55 20.08 -0.85
C ALA A 368 12.41 18.82 0.03
N LYS A 369 12.12 18.99 1.33
CA LYS A 369 11.83 17.87 2.24
C LYS A 369 10.57 17.10 1.81
N LEU A 370 9.50 17.82 1.47
CA LEU A 370 8.25 17.23 1.00
C LEU A 370 8.45 16.40 -0.27
N LYS A 371 9.12 16.97 -1.28
CA LYS A 371 9.46 16.26 -2.53
C LYS A 371 10.22 14.98 -2.25
N LYS A 372 11.24 15.04 -1.40
CA LYS A 372 12.03 13.87 -1.01
C LYS A 372 11.19 12.80 -0.31
N ALA A 373 10.34 13.18 0.65
CA ALA A 373 9.48 12.26 1.39
C ALA A 373 8.43 11.58 0.47
N ILE A 374 7.90 12.33 -0.50
CA ILE A 374 7.01 11.79 -1.53
C ILE A 374 7.76 10.82 -2.45
N GLY A 375 8.98 11.16 -2.87
CA GLY A 375 9.83 10.24 -3.62
C GLY A 375 10.04 8.92 -2.89
N TYR A 376 10.33 8.96 -1.58
CA TYR A 376 10.40 7.74 -0.76
C TYR A 376 9.08 6.99 -0.68
N ARG A 377 7.94 7.69 -0.55
CA ARG A 377 6.62 7.07 -0.56
C ARG A 377 6.35 6.28 -1.85
N GLU A 378 6.73 6.83 -3.00
CA GLU A 378 6.59 6.15 -4.29
C GLU A 378 7.48 4.91 -4.40
N VAL A 379 8.71 4.99 -3.89
CA VAL A 379 9.59 3.80 -3.78
C VAL A 379 8.93 2.73 -2.90
N PHE A 380 8.41 3.10 -1.72
CA PHE A 380 7.79 2.14 -0.82
C PHE A 380 6.54 1.47 -1.39
N LYS A 381 5.79 2.15 -2.26
CA LYS A 381 4.68 1.51 -3.00
C LYS A 381 5.19 0.35 -3.87
N LEU A 382 6.27 0.57 -4.61
CA LEU A 382 6.90 -0.49 -5.41
C LEU A 382 7.42 -1.63 -4.53
N GLU A 383 8.12 -1.32 -3.45
CA GLU A 383 8.67 -2.32 -2.53
C GLU A 383 7.56 -3.13 -1.84
N ARG A 384 6.43 -2.50 -1.52
CA ARG A 384 5.24 -3.18 -0.98
C ARG A 384 4.66 -4.17 -1.98
N SER A 385 4.51 -3.78 -3.25
CA SER A 385 4.05 -4.67 -4.32
C SER A 385 4.98 -5.89 -4.47
N ARG A 386 6.31 -5.69 -4.48
CA ARG A 386 7.31 -6.78 -4.52
C ARG A 386 7.20 -7.72 -3.33
N MET A 387 7.04 -7.16 -2.12
CA MET A 387 6.87 -7.95 -0.91
C MET A 387 5.61 -8.81 -0.96
N ILE A 388 4.48 -8.26 -1.39
CA ILE A 388 3.24 -9.04 -1.58
C ILE A 388 3.42 -10.07 -2.70
N GLY A 389 4.20 -9.75 -3.73
CA GLY A 389 4.66 -10.70 -4.76
C GLY A 389 5.30 -11.96 -4.18
N MET A 390 6.16 -11.82 -3.18
CA MET A 390 6.79 -12.97 -2.50
C MET A 390 5.75 -13.84 -1.78
N TYR A 391 4.87 -13.22 -0.99
CA TYR A 391 3.79 -13.95 -0.31
C TYR A 391 2.85 -14.63 -1.30
N ARG A 392 2.53 -13.97 -2.42
CA ARG A 392 1.72 -14.53 -3.49
C ARG A 392 2.37 -15.78 -4.09
N THR A 393 3.67 -15.73 -4.43
CA THR A 393 4.41 -16.90 -4.91
C THR A 393 4.35 -18.05 -3.90
N LEU A 394 4.53 -17.74 -2.61
CA LEU A 394 4.47 -18.71 -1.52
C LEU A 394 3.08 -19.34 -1.38
N TYR A 395 2.01 -18.54 -1.40
CA TYR A 395 0.65 -19.05 -1.26
C TYR A 395 0.18 -19.85 -2.48
N HIS A 396 0.59 -19.49 -3.70
CA HIS A 396 0.35 -20.35 -4.86
C HIS A 396 1.08 -21.70 -4.73
N ALA A 397 2.30 -21.71 -4.19
CA ALA A 397 3.02 -22.96 -3.94
C ALA A 397 2.31 -23.81 -2.87
N LEU A 398 1.84 -23.19 -1.78
CA LEU A 398 1.01 -23.86 -0.78
C LEU A 398 -0.26 -24.44 -1.39
N GLY A 399 -0.96 -23.68 -2.24
CA GLY A 399 -2.14 -24.15 -2.96
C GLY A 399 -1.85 -25.40 -3.81
N ARG A 400 -0.74 -25.42 -4.55
CA ARG A 400 -0.32 -26.61 -5.30
C ARG A 400 -0.04 -27.81 -4.39
N GLN A 401 0.55 -27.61 -3.21
CA GLN A 401 0.79 -28.69 -2.27
C GLN A 401 -0.52 -29.18 -1.63
N PHE A 402 -1.46 -28.30 -1.30
CA PHE A 402 -2.76 -28.66 -0.73
C PHE A 402 -3.60 -29.44 -1.74
N ASP A 403 -3.54 -29.07 -3.02
CA ASP A 403 -4.16 -29.80 -4.13
C ASP A 403 -3.56 -31.20 -4.29
N LYS A 404 -2.22 -31.33 -4.29
CA LYS A 404 -1.53 -32.64 -4.31
C LYS A 404 -1.92 -33.55 -3.14
N ASN A 405 -2.19 -32.98 -1.96
CA ASN A 405 -2.66 -33.73 -0.79
C ASN A 405 -4.19 -33.96 -0.79
N ASN A 406 -4.90 -33.53 -1.84
CA ASN A 406 -6.35 -33.66 -2.00
C ASN A 406 -7.17 -32.94 -0.90
N TRP A 407 -6.59 -31.91 -0.28
CA TRP A 407 -7.27 -31.08 0.74
C TRP A 407 -8.19 -30.04 0.11
N ILE A 408 -7.85 -29.58 -1.11
CA ILE A 408 -8.64 -28.65 -1.93
C ILE A 408 -8.87 -29.26 -3.33
N GLN A 409 -9.65 -28.61 -4.20
CA GLN A 409 -9.97 -29.15 -5.54
C GLN A 409 -9.05 -28.65 -6.65
N VAL A 410 -8.62 -27.39 -6.55
CA VAL A 410 -7.65 -26.77 -7.47
C VAL A 410 -6.71 -25.84 -6.67
N PRO A 411 -5.48 -25.56 -7.15
CA PRO A 411 -4.51 -24.79 -6.39
C PRO A 411 -4.98 -23.40 -5.92
N ASP A 412 -5.77 -22.70 -6.73
CA ASP A 412 -6.26 -21.35 -6.40
C ASP A 412 -7.37 -21.33 -5.34
N ASP A 413 -7.88 -22.50 -4.93
CA ASP A 413 -8.85 -22.62 -3.84
C ASP A 413 -8.27 -22.18 -2.49
N ILE A 414 -6.93 -22.19 -2.36
CA ILE A 414 -6.21 -21.69 -1.20
C ILE A 414 -6.61 -20.24 -0.84
N PHE A 415 -6.97 -19.42 -1.83
CA PHE A 415 -7.33 -18.02 -1.60
C PHE A 415 -8.64 -17.85 -0.83
N TYR A 416 -9.49 -18.89 -0.79
CA TYR A 416 -10.75 -18.91 -0.05
C TYR A 416 -10.59 -19.37 1.40
N LEU A 417 -9.37 -19.69 1.84
CA LEU A 417 -9.03 -19.94 3.24
C LEU A 417 -8.37 -18.69 3.84
N THR A 418 -8.49 -18.52 5.15
CA THR A 418 -7.75 -17.48 5.90
C THR A 418 -6.35 -17.96 6.24
N GLU A 419 -5.43 -17.04 6.59
CA GLU A 419 -4.10 -17.44 7.08
C GLU A 419 -4.21 -18.38 8.28
N GLU A 420 -5.10 -18.09 9.23
CA GLU A 420 -5.33 -18.91 10.42
C GLU A 420 -5.72 -20.34 10.05
N GLU A 421 -6.70 -20.51 9.16
CA GLU A 421 -7.12 -21.84 8.68
C GLU A 421 -6.00 -22.60 7.95
N ILE A 422 -5.20 -21.91 7.13
CA ILE A 422 -4.09 -22.52 6.40
C ILE A 422 -3.00 -23.02 7.35
N PHE A 423 -2.68 -22.28 8.41
CA PHE A 423 -1.59 -22.63 9.32
C PHE A 423 -2.02 -23.49 10.52
N SER A 424 -3.32 -23.52 10.86
CA SER A 424 -3.90 -24.43 11.86
C SER A 424 -4.23 -25.84 11.33
N CYS A 425 -3.90 -26.14 10.07
CA CYS A 425 -4.21 -27.39 9.38
C CYS A 425 -3.60 -28.66 10.00
N GLU A 426 -2.64 -28.56 10.93
CA GLU A 426 -2.04 -29.74 11.59
C GLU A 426 -2.97 -30.39 12.63
N ASN A 427 -4.16 -29.81 12.87
CA ASN A 427 -5.11 -30.26 13.88
C ASN A 427 -6.30 -31.09 13.31
N GLY A 428 -6.26 -31.54 12.05
CA GLY A 428 -7.35 -32.34 11.46
C GLY A 428 -8.51 -31.51 10.89
N LEU A 429 -8.30 -30.22 10.62
CA LEU A 429 -9.32 -29.32 10.05
C LEU A 429 -9.41 -29.37 8.52
N GLU A 430 -8.43 -29.98 7.87
CA GLU A 430 -8.30 -30.10 6.42
C GLU A 430 -9.46 -30.84 5.76
N TYR A 431 -10.11 -31.77 6.47
CA TYR A 431 -11.27 -32.52 5.97
C TYR A 431 -12.48 -31.61 5.67
N GLN A 432 -12.53 -30.41 6.26
CA GLN A 432 -13.65 -29.46 6.08
C GLN A 432 -13.40 -28.46 4.95
N PHE A 433 -12.16 -28.35 4.44
CA PHE A 433 -11.78 -27.28 3.51
C PHE A 433 -12.60 -27.28 2.23
N LYS A 434 -12.86 -28.44 1.62
CA LYS A 434 -13.63 -28.50 0.36
C LYS A 434 -15.03 -27.90 0.50
N ASN A 435 -15.75 -28.23 1.58
CA ASN A 435 -17.09 -27.70 1.84
C ASN A 435 -17.05 -26.22 2.19
N LEU A 436 -16.10 -25.81 3.04
CA LEU A 436 -15.92 -24.41 3.42
C LEU A 436 -15.62 -23.52 2.21
N ILE A 437 -14.72 -23.98 1.33
CA ILE A 437 -14.33 -23.28 0.12
C ILE A 437 -15.49 -23.19 -0.86
N ALA A 438 -16.27 -24.27 -1.04
CA ALA A 438 -17.45 -24.25 -1.91
C ALA A 438 -18.46 -23.18 -1.46
N ASN A 439 -18.77 -23.13 -0.17
CA ASN A 439 -19.69 -22.14 0.40
C ASN A 439 -19.15 -20.70 0.20
N ARG A 440 -17.86 -20.47 0.46
CA ARG A 440 -17.23 -19.15 0.27
C ARG A 440 -17.15 -18.74 -1.19
N LYS A 441 -16.90 -19.66 -2.12
CA LYS A 441 -16.95 -19.36 -3.56
C LYS A 441 -18.33 -18.87 -3.96
N GLU A 442 -19.39 -19.55 -3.52
CA GLU A 442 -20.76 -19.14 -3.81
C GLU A 442 -21.08 -17.76 -3.21
N GLU A 443 -20.69 -17.52 -1.97
CA GLU A 443 -20.87 -16.24 -1.28
C GLU A 443 -20.13 -15.09 -2.00
N PHE A 444 -18.86 -15.28 -2.32
CA PHE A 444 -18.02 -14.24 -2.91
C PHE A 444 -18.37 -13.99 -4.39
N GLU A 445 -18.93 -14.97 -5.09
CA GLU A 445 -19.48 -14.76 -6.43
C GLU A 445 -20.70 -13.82 -6.39
N LYS A 446 -21.61 -14.01 -5.41
CA LYS A 446 -22.74 -13.10 -5.20
C LYS A 446 -22.25 -11.66 -4.97
N TYR A 447 -21.21 -11.48 -4.15
CA TYR A 447 -20.63 -10.16 -3.86
C TYR A 447 -20.09 -9.40 -5.07
N LYS A 448 -19.71 -10.07 -6.16
CA LYS A 448 -19.24 -9.40 -7.38
C LYS A 448 -20.35 -8.59 -8.05
N SER A 449 -21.59 -9.07 -7.95
CA SER A 449 -22.77 -8.43 -8.56
C SER A 449 -23.41 -7.34 -7.69
N GLU A 450 -23.10 -7.31 -6.40
CA GLU A 450 -23.68 -6.35 -5.48
C GLU A 450 -22.97 -5.00 -5.52
N GLU A 451 -23.71 -3.91 -5.60
CA GLU A 451 -23.16 -2.59 -5.32
C GLU A 451 -23.02 -2.37 -3.82
N VAL A 452 -21.90 -1.76 -3.41
CA VAL A 452 -21.62 -1.45 -2.01
C VAL A 452 -21.21 0.01 -1.94
N PRO A 453 -21.86 0.81 -1.08
CA PRO A 453 -21.54 2.24 -0.96
C PRO A 453 -20.10 2.43 -0.50
N SER A 454 -19.53 3.59 -0.81
CA SER A 454 -18.17 3.96 -0.39
C SER A 454 -18.00 4.06 1.12
N ARG A 455 -19.11 4.34 1.81
CA ARG A 455 -19.20 4.45 3.26
C ARG A 455 -20.30 3.54 3.80
N VAL A 456 -19.99 2.80 4.86
CA VAL A 456 -20.92 1.92 5.58
C VAL A 456 -20.91 2.31 7.06
N ILE A 457 -22.07 2.28 7.71
CA ILE A 457 -22.32 2.74 9.07
C ILE A 457 -22.89 1.58 9.90
#